data_AF-A0A7J8K3H4-F1
#
_entry.id   AF-A0A7J8K3H4-F1
#
_cell.length_a   1.000
_cell.length_b   1.000
_cell.length_c   1.000
_cell.angle_alpha   90.00
_cell.angle_beta   90.00
_cell.angle_gamma   90.00
#
_symmetry.space_group_name_H-M   'P 1'
#
loop_
_entity.id
_entity.type
_entity.pdbx_description
1 polymer ?
#
loop_
_entity_poly.entity_id
_entity_poly.type
_entity_poly.pdbx_seq_one_letter_code
_entity_poly.pdbx_strand_id
1 'polypeptide(L)'
;MYEKIQPLLENLHRNFTETRNNIIHDIQKLYDKDPLGNVLIDKKRLEKILLLSYVCNTQAEYQQGFHEMVMLFQLMVEHEHEIFWLFQFFLQKIEHSCVINIGVGKNLDMLNNLINFLDPVFAEHLKGKGAGAVQSLFPWFCLCFQRAFKSFDDVWRLWEVLLTGKPCRNFQVLVAYSLLRMVREQVLQESMAGDDILMACNTLVDLDADELISAACLVYAELIQKDVPQPLKDFFL
;
A
#
# COMPACT_ATOMS: atom_id res chain seq x y z
N MET A 1 -18.21 -16.91 18.02
CA MET A 1 -18.48 -15.58 18.62
C MET A 1 -19.31 -14.72 17.67
N TYR A 2 -18.87 -14.54 16.42
CA TYR A 2 -19.60 -13.78 15.39
C TYR A 2 -21.00 -14.33 15.06
N GLU A 3 -21.19 -15.65 14.89
CA GLU A 3 -22.51 -16.24 14.53
C GLU A 3 -23.64 -15.87 15.49
N LYS A 4 -23.35 -15.66 16.78
CA LYS A 4 -24.36 -15.31 17.80
C LYS A 4 -24.82 -13.85 17.71
N ILE A 5 -23.99 -12.97 17.15
CA ILE A 5 -24.27 -11.53 17.01
C ILE A 5 -24.44 -11.11 15.54
N GLN A 6 -24.26 -12.02 14.59
CA GLN A 6 -24.39 -11.77 13.15
C GLN A 6 -25.72 -11.09 12.79
N PRO A 7 -26.90 -11.55 13.26
CA PRO A 7 -28.16 -10.87 12.97
C PRO A 7 -28.19 -9.41 13.45
N LEU A 8 -27.50 -9.10 14.56
CA LEU A 8 -27.37 -7.73 15.05
C LEU A 8 -26.47 -6.90 14.13
N LEU A 9 -25.35 -7.46 13.70
CA LEU A 9 -24.38 -6.79 12.83
C LEU A 9 -24.98 -6.50 11.44
N GLU A 10 -25.74 -7.44 10.87
CA GLU A 10 -26.47 -7.25 9.61
C GLU A 10 -27.51 -6.12 9.70
N ASN A 11 -28.14 -5.95 10.86
CA ASN A 11 -29.11 -4.88 11.09
C ASN A 11 -28.45 -3.51 11.38
N LEU A 12 -27.32 -3.50 12.12
CA LEU A 12 -26.64 -2.27 12.52
C LEU A 12 -25.76 -1.68 11.42
N HIS A 13 -25.15 -2.53 10.59
CA HIS A 13 -24.21 -2.11 9.55
C HIS A 13 -24.80 -2.43 8.18
N ARG A 14 -25.32 -1.39 7.49
CA ARG A 14 -26.06 -1.53 6.21
C ARG A 14 -25.30 -2.31 5.13
N ASN A 15 -23.98 -2.19 5.10
CA ASN A 15 -23.13 -2.82 4.08
C ASN A 15 -22.44 -4.09 4.59
N PHE A 16 -22.87 -4.64 5.74
CA PHE A 16 -22.21 -5.77 6.37
C PHE A 16 -22.18 -7.01 5.46
N THR A 17 -23.32 -7.37 4.88
CA THR A 17 -23.43 -8.56 4.01
C THR A 17 -22.57 -8.42 2.76
N GLU A 18 -22.60 -7.24 2.15
CA GLU A 18 -21.76 -6.92 0.98
C GLU A 18 -20.27 -6.98 1.32
N THR A 19 -19.87 -6.35 2.43
CA THR A 19 -18.49 -6.37 2.93
C THR A 19 -18.00 -7.78 3.18
N ARG A 20 -18.83 -8.61 3.84
CA ARG A 20 -18.53 -10.02 4.07
C ARG A 20 -18.33 -10.78 2.76
N ASN A 21 -19.20 -10.57 1.78
CA ASN A 21 -19.07 -11.22 0.47
C ASN A 21 -17.78 -10.80 -0.25
N ASN A 22 -17.40 -9.53 -0.18
CA ASN A 22 -16.15 -9.01 -0.76
C ASN A 22 -14.93 -9.64 -0.07
N ILE A 23 -14.92 -9.71 1.25
CA ILE A 23 -13.86 -10.38 2.04
C ILE A 23 -13.72 -11.85 1.62
N ILE A 24 -14.82 -12.59 1.56
CA ILE A 24 -14.81 -14.01 1.18
C ILE A 24 -14.29 -14.19 -0.24
N HIS A 25 -14.77 -13.36 -1.17
CA HIS A 25 -14.37 -13.41 -2.57
C HIS A 25 -12.86 -13.20 -2.74
N ASP A 26 -12.27 -12.29 -1.98
CA ASP A 26 -10.85 -12.01 -2.02
C ASP A 26 -9.99 -13.09 -1.33
N ILE A 27 -10.40 -13.55 -0.15
CA ILE A 27 -9.70 -14.63 0.56
C ILE A 27 -9.64 -15.90 -0.29
N GLN A 28 -10.69 -16.20 -1.07
CA GLN A 28 -10.70 -17.38 -1.95
C GLN A 28 -9.56 -17.39 -2.97
N LYS A 29 -9.07 -16.21 -3.38
CA LYS A 29 -7.96 -16.06 -4.35
C LYS A 29 -6.58 -16.31 -3.73
N LEU A 30 -6.47 -16.35 -2.40
CA LEU A 30 -5.20 -16.59 -1.72
C LEU A 30 -4.76 -18.04 -1.86
N TYR A 31 -3.47 -18.23 -2.18
CA TYR A 31 -2.80 -19.51 -2.02
C TYR A 31 -2.59 -19.77 -0.53
N ASP A 32 -3.26 -20.80 -0.02
CA ASP A 32 -3.27 -21.16 1.40
C ASP A 32 -2.41 -22.39 1.72
N LYS A 33 -1.78 -22.99 0.73
CA LYS A 33 -0.99 -24.21 0.88
C LYS A 33 0.41 -24.06 0.32
N ASP A 34 1.36 -24.70 0.99
CA ASP A 34 2.72 -24.87 0.47
C ASP A 34 2.75 -25.88 -0.71
N PRO A 35 3.89 -26.03 -1.41
CA PRO A 35 4.03 -27.03 -2.49
C PRO A 35 3.81 -28.49 -2.05
N LEU A 36 3.85 -28.77 -0.74
CA LEU A 36 3.62 -30.09 -0.15
C LEU A 36 2.14 -30.29 0.25
N GLY A 37 1.30 -29.25 0.12
CA GLY A 37 -0.10 -29.26 0.46
C GLY A 37 -0.43 -28.91 1.92
N ASN A 38 0.57 -28.53 2.73
CA ASN A 38 0.34 -28.10 4.11
C ASN A 38 -0.35 -26.74 4.13
N VAL A 39 -1.37 -26.58 4.97
CA VAL A 39 -2.08 -25.32 5.12
C VAL A 39 -1.16 -24.32 5.84
N LEU A 40 -0.73 -23.30 5.10
CA LEU A 40 0.02 -22.16 5.62
C LEU A 40 -0.92 -21.07 6.15
N ILE A 41 -2.07 -20.89 5.50
CA ILE A 41 -2.99 -19.78 5.79
C ILE A 41 -4.38 -20.30 6.17
N ASP A 42 -4.79 -20.03 7.41
CA ASP A 42 -6.16 -20.20 7.88
C ASP A 42 -7.09 -19.10 7.34
N LYS A 43 -7.74 -19.39 6.21
CA LYS A 43 -8.69 -18.48 5.54
C LYS A 43 -9.87 -18.07 6.43
N LYS A 44 -10.35 -18.93 7.33
CA LYS A 44 -11.46 -18.59 8.24
C LYS A 44 -11.03 -17.57 9.29
N ARG A 45 -9.78 -17.68 9.74
CA ARG A 45 -9.18 -16.71 10.66
C ARG A 45 -9.05 -15.34 10.02
N LEU A 46 -8.60 -15.27 8.76
CA LEU A 46 -8.55 -14.02 7.99
C LEU A 46 -9.94 -13.38 7.85
N GLU A 47 -10.98 -14.15 7.48
CA GLU A 47 -12.36 -13.66 7.36
C GLU A 47 -12.81 -13.02 8.68
N LYS A 48 -12.60 -13.71 9.80
CA LYS A 48 -13.00 -13.24 11.13
C LYS A 48 -12.28 -11.95 11.53
N ILE A 49 -10.97 -11.86 11.30
CA ILE A 49 -10.16 -10.68 11.64
C ILE A 49 -10.59 -9.46 10.81
N LEU A 50 -10.79 -9.65 9.50
CA LEU A 50 -11.22 -8.57 8.60
C LEU A 50 -12.63 -8.07 8.93
N LEU A 51 -13.56 -8.99 9.22
CA LEU A 51 -14.91 -8.62 9.65
C LEU A 51 -14.90 -7.89 10.99
N LEU A 52 -14.11 -8.34 11.97
CA LEU A 52 -13.99 -7.65 13.25
C LEU A 52 -13.39 -6.25 13.05
N SER A 53 -12.37 -6.12 12.19
CA SER A 53 -11.75 -4.84 11.85
C SER A 53 -12.75 -3.86 11.23
N TYR A 54 -13.60 -4.34 10.30
CA TYR A 54 -14.67 -3.54 9.71
C TYR A 54 -15.69 -3.06 10.75
N VAL A 55 -16.10 -3.93 11.68
CA VAL A 55 -17.06 -3.56 12.74
C VAL A 55 -16.46 -2.55 13.72
N CYS A 56 -15.15 -2.65 14.01
CA CYS A 56 -14.46 -1.75 14.92
C CYS A 56 -14.11 -0.39 14.29
N ASN A 57 -13.92 -0.31 12.97
CA ASN A 57 -13.61 0.92 12.26
C ASN A 57 -14.41 1.01 10.95
N THR A 58 -15.62 1.57 11.02
CA THR A 58 -16.47 1.74 9.85
C THR A 58 -16.00 2.84 8.89
N GLN A 59 -15.05 3.71 9.29
CA GLN A 59 -14.54 4.78 8.42
C GLN A 59 -13.49 4.30 7.42
N ALA A 60 -12.67 3.32 7.80
CA ALA A 60 -11.68 2.74 6.90
C ALA A 60 -12.34 1.90 5.78
N GLU A 61 -13.54 1.35 6.06
CA GLU A 61 -14.23 0.34 5.25
C GLU A 61 -13.32 -0.88 4.93
N TYR A 62 -13.88 -1.95 4.37
CA TYR A 62 -13.03 -3.00 3.79
C TYR A 62 -12.60 -2.56 2.39
N GLN A 63 -11.30 -2.57 2.12
CA GLN A 63 -10.76 -2.39 0.78
C GLN A 63 -10.03 -3.65 0.31
N GLN A 64 -10.11 -3.88 -1.00
CA GLN A 64 -9.35 -4.95 -1.64
C GLN A 64 -7.86 -4.77 -1.34
N GLY A 65 -7.21 -5.85 -0.92
CA GLY A 65 -5.81 -5.86 -0.49
C GLY A 65 -5.61 -6.03 1.01
N PHE A 66 -6.61 -5.71 1.84
CA PHE A 66 -6.50 -5.94 3.29
C PHE A 66 -6.34 -7.41 3.65
N HIS A 67 -6.94 -8.33 2.88
CA HIS A 67 -6.71 -9.76 3.05
C HIS A 67 -5.26 -10.18 2.80
N GLU A 68 -4.55 -9.51 1.88
CA GLU A 68 -3.12 -9.74 1.63
C GLU A 68 -2.26 -9.24 2.80
N MET A 69 -2.60 -8.08 3.38
CA MET A 69 -1.90 -7.56 4.56
C MET A 69 -2.10 -8.44 5.80
N VAL A 70 -3.35 -8.84 6.08
CA VAL A 70 -3.64 -9.70 7.25
C VAL A 70 -3.02 -11.08 7.08
N MET A 71 -2.93 -11.60 5.85
CA MET A 71 -2.19 -12.82 5.56
C MET A 71 -0.72 -12.71 5.99
N LEU A 72 -0.04 -11.58 5.74
CA LEU A 72 1.33 -11.36 6.19
C LEU A 72 1.45 -11.37 7.72
N PHE A 73 0.55 -10.69 8.43
CA PHE A 73 0.54 -10.74 9.90
C PHE A 73 0.30 -12.15 10.45
N GLN A 74 -0.55 -12.94 9.78
CA GLN A 74 -0.78 -14.33 10.17
C GLN A 74 0.46 -15.23 9.98
N LEU A 75 1.35 -14.89 9.05
CA LEU A 75 2.63 -15.60 8.90
C LEU A 75 3.64 -15.22 9.99
N MET A 76 3.46 -14.08 10.65
CA MET A 76 4.37 -13.58 11.68
C MET A 76 4.04 -14.07 13.09
N VAL A 77 2.75 -14.23 13.41
CA VAL A 77 2.29 -14.55 14.77
C VAL A 77 1.22 -15.64 14.76
N GLU A 78 1.19 -16.42 15.83
CA GLU A 78 0.37 -17.64 15.90
C GLU A 78 -1.07 -17.37 16.34
N HIS A 79 -1.28 -16.41 17.24
CA HIS A 79 -2.59 -16.22 17.86
C HIS A 79 -3.45 -15.18 17.17
N GLU A 80 -4.74 -15.49 17.00
CA GLU A 80 -5.72 -14.64 16.31
C GLU A 80 -5.77 -13.19 16.86
N HIS A 81 -5.67 -13.03 18.18
CA HIS A 81 -5.72 -11.72 18.81
C HIS A 81 -4.47 -10.88 18.53
N GLU A 82 -3.29 -11.50 18.36
CA GLU A 82 -2.06 -10.80 17.98
C GLU A 82 -2.17 -10.28 16.55
N ILE A 83 -2.63 -11.12 15.62
CA ILE A 83 -2.85 -10.74 14.22
C ILE A 83 -3.82 -9.55 14.14
N PHE A 84 -4.94 -9.62 14.88
CA PHE A 84 -5.90 -8.54 14.92
C PHE A 84 -5.27 -7.22 15.42
N TRP A 85 -4.57 -7.25 16.55
CA TRP A 85 -3.98 -6.03 17.10
C TRP A 85 -2.82 -5.47 16.27
N LEU A 86 -2.01 -6.33 15.65
CA LEU A 86 -0.99 -5.89 14.68
C LEU A 86 -1.63 -5.19 13.48
N PHE A 87 -2.69 -5.75 12.91
CA PHE A 87 -3.40 -5.13 11.79
C PHE A 87 -4.07 -3.81 12.18
N GLN A 88 -4.72 -3.75 13.36
CA GLN A 88 -5.32 -2.50 13.86
C GLN A 88 -4.27 -1.42 14.11
N PHE A 89 -3.15 -1.78 14.74
CA PHE A 89 -2.03 -0.86 14.97
C PHE A 89 -1.45 -0.36 13.65
N PHE A 90 -1.26 -1.27 12.69
CA PHE A 90 -0.76 -0.92 11.36
C PHE A 90 -1.68 0.09 10.68
N LEU A 91 -2.98 -0.23 10.53
CA LEU A 91 -3.95 0.68 9.93
C LEU A 91 -3.98 2.04 10.63
N GLN A 92 -3.97 2.09 11.96
CA GLN A 92 -3.95 3.35 12.70
C GLN A 92 -2.73 4.22 12.37
N LYS A 93 -1.57 3.61 12.09
CA LYS A 93 -0.34 4.34 11.77
C LYS A 93 -0.28 4.79 10.31
N ILE A 94 -0.84 3.99 9.40
CA ILE A 94 -0.64 4.18 7.96
C ILE A 94 -1.93 4.47 7.19
N GLU A 95 -3.05 4.79 7.85
CA GLU A 95 -4.33 5.11 7.19
C GLU A 95 -4.22 6.26 6.16
N HIS A 96 -3.41 7.28 6.47
CA HIS A 96 -3.12 8.38 5.55
C HIS A 96 -2.22 7.98 4.36
N SER A 97 -1.65 6.78 4.40
CA SER A 97 -0.97 6.16 3.27
C SER A 97 -1.94 5.31 2.47
N CYS A 98 -2.54 4.30 3.09
CA CYS A 98 -3.11 3.15 2.38
C CYS A 98 -4.64 3.13 2.23
N VAL A 99 -5.39 3.95 2.96
CA VAL A 99 -6.87 3.92 2.88
C VAL A 99 -7.33 4.81 1.74
N ILE A 100 -8.06 4.24 0.76
CA ILE A 100 -8.49 4.93 -0.46
C ILE A 100 -9.20 6.25 -0.16
N ASN A 101 -10.16 6.23 0.76
CA ASN A 101 -10.99 7.39 1.09
C ASN A 101 -10.31 8.40 2.03
N ILE A 102 -9.09 8.13 2.50
CA ILE A 102 -8.37 8.97 3.47
C ILE A 102 -7.07 9.53 2.88
N GLY A 103 -6.22 8.66 2.34
CA GLY A 103 -4.83 8.97 2.03
C GLY A 103 -4.46 8.90 0.55
N VAL A 104 -4.94 7.87 -0.15
CA VAL A 104 -4.42 7.47 -1.47
C VAL A 104 -4.50 8.60 -2.50
N GLY A 105 -5.64 9.27 -2.61
CA GLY A 105 -5.80 10.40 -3.56
C GLY A 105 -4.79 11.52 -3.30
N LYS A 106 -4.62 11.93 -2.04
CA LYS A 106 -3.65 12.97 -1.66
C LYS A 106 -2.21 12.54 -1.94
N ASN A 107 -1.88 11.27 -1.71
CA ASN A 107 -0.55 10.74 -2.01
C ASN A 107 -0.23 10.76 -3.51
N LEU A 108 -1.20 10.43 -4.36
CA LEU A 108 -1.06 10.48 -5.82
C LEU A 108 -0.92 11.91 -6.34
N ASP A 109 -1.68 12.85 -5.78
CA ASP A 109 -1.56 14.27 -6.12
C ASP A 109 -0.18 14.83 -5.73
N MET A 110 0.31 14.48 -4.54
CA MET A 110 1.64 14.89 -4.08
C MET A 110 2.76 14.21 -4.86
N LEU A 111 2.58 12.95 -5.27
CA LEU A 111 3.51 12.26 -6.16
C LEU A 111 3.63 13.00 -7.49
N ASN A 112 2.49 13.39 -8.08
CA ASN A 112 2.48 14.18 -9.31
C ASN A 112 3.19 15.53 -9.14
N ASN A 113 2.91 16.26 -8.05
CA ASN A 113 3.58 17.54 -7.75
C ASN A 113 5.10 17.36 -7.57
N LEU A 114 5.52 16.28 -6.90
CA LEU A 114 6.91 15.96 -6.68
C LEU A 114 7.64 15.65 -7.99
N ILE A 115 7.02 14.85 -8.88
CA ILE A 115 7.56 14.54 -10.21
C ILE A 115 7.69 15.83 -11.04
N ASN A 116 6.67 16.68 -11.07
CA ASN A 116 6.71 17.97 -11.78
C ASN A 116 7.86 18.87 -11.31
N PHE A 117 8.18 18.82 -10.01
CA PHE A 117 9.23 19.65 -9.42
C PHE A 117 10.64 19.08 -9.65
N LEU A 118 10.83 17.78 -9.44
CA LEU A 118 12.16 17.15 -9.49
C LEU A 118 12.55 16.64 -10.87
N ASP A 119 11.58 16.31 -11.73
CA ASP A 119 11.82 15.71 -13.04
C ASP A 119 10.81 16.19 -14.10
N PRO A 120 10.93 17.44 -14.58
CA PRO A 120 9.99 18.02 -15.53
C PRO A 120 9.87 17.23 -16.84
N VAL A 121 10.95 16.58 -17.28
CA VAL A 121 10.95 15.75 -18.51
C VAL A 121 10.06 14.51 -18.31
N PHE A 122 10.21 13.83 -17.18
CA PHE A 122 9.36 12.69 -16.87
C PHE A 122 7.90 13.11 -16.64
N ALA A 123 7.69 14.28 -16.02
CA ALA A 123 6.37 14.85 -15.82
C ALA A 123 5.66 15.13 -17.15
N GLU A 124 6.36 15.70 -18.13
CA GLU A 124 5.83 15.96 -19.47
C GLU A 124 5.43 14.66 -20.18
N HIS A 125 6.27 13.63 -20.10
CA HIS A 125 5.95 12.30 -20.63
C HIS A 125 4.65 11.75 -20.03
N LEU A 126 4.54 11.71 -18.69
CA LEU A 126 3.36 11.21 -18.00
C LEU A 126 2.10 12.02 -18.34
N LYS A 127 2.22 13.34 -18.46
CA LYS A 127 1.13 14.21 -18.90
C LYS A 127 0.68 13.89 -20.33
N GLY A 128 1.63 13.58 -21.21
CA GLY A 128 1.37 13.11 -22.59
C GLY A 128 0.62 11.78 -22.65
N LYS A 129 0.70 10.95 -21.60
CA LYS A 129 -0.08 9.71 -21.45
C LYS A 129 -1.48 9.89 -20.87
N GLY A 130 -1.81 11.11 -20.45
CA GLY A 130 -3.11 11.47 -19.90
C GLY A 130 -3.16 11.50 -18.38
N ALA A 131 -4.21 12.11 -17.83
CA ALA A 131 -4.36 12.35 -16.39
C ALA A 131 -4.37 11.07 -15.53
N GLY A 132 -4.65 9.91 -16.13
CA GLY A 132 -4.67 8.61 -15.45
C GLY A 132 -3.29 7.99 -15.20
N ALA A 133 -2.21 8.49 -15.81
CA ALA A 133 -0.91 7.81 -15.78
C ALA A 133 -0.30 7.70 -14.37
N VAL A 134 -0.41 8.75 -13.55
CA VAL A 134 0.01 8.70 -12.14
C VAL A 134 -1.08 8.00 -11.30
N GLN A 135 -2.36 8.22 -11.62
CA GLN A 135 -3.48 7.69 -10.85
C GLN A 135 -3.55 6.15 -10.87
N SER A 136 -3.10 5.51 -11.94
CA SER A 136 -3.00 4.05 -11.98
C SER A 136 -2.02 3.48 -10.95
N LEU A 137 -1.12 4.29 -10.37
CA LEU A 137 -0.16 3.87 -9.35
C LEU A 137 -0.80 3.69 -7.95
N PHE A 138 -2.10 3.90 -7.81
CA PHE A 138 -2.83 3.73 -6.55
C PHE A 138 -2.57 2.39 -5.82
N PRO A 139 -2.35 1.23 -6.48
CA PRO A 139 -2.14 -0.04 -5.79
C PRO A 139 -0.91 -0.04 -4.90
N TRP A 140 0.12 0.74 -5.23
CA TRP A 140 1.30 0.89 -4.37
C TRP A 140 0.94 1.45 -3.01
N PHE A 141 0.08 2.47 -2.96
CA PHE A 141 -0.36 3.05 -1.69
C PHE A 141 -1.32 2.13 -0.96
N CYS A 142 -2.30 1.55 -1.66
CA CYS A 142 -3.30 0.64 -1.05
C CYS A 142 -2.67 -0.58 -0.39
N LEU A 143 -1.56 -1.08 -0.94
CA LEU A 143 -0.86 -2.27 -0.47
C LEU A 143 0.47 -1.97 0.23
N CYS A 144 0.75 -0.70 0.54
CA CYS A 144 2.03 -0.28 1.16
C CYS A 144 3.25 -0.89 0.45
N PHE A 145 3.24 -0.85 -0.88
CA PHE A 145 4.28 -1.38 -1.77
C PHE A 145 4.55 -2.88 -1.63
N GLN A 146 3.68 -3.65 -0.96
CA GLN A 146 3.85 -5.10 -0.77
C GLN A 146 4.15 -5.84 -2.09
N ARG A 147 3.49 -5.47 -3.19
CA ARG A 147 3.67 -6.13 -4.50
C ARG A 147 4.91 -5.70 -5.27
N ALA A 148 5.62 -4.66 -4.81
CA ALA A 148 6.88 -4.24 -5.42
C ALA A 148 8.01 -5.24 -5.10
N PHE A 149 7.93 -5.94 -3.97
CA PHE A 149 8.97 -6.85 -3.50
C PHE A 149 8.62 -8.32 -3.76
N LYS A 150 9.65 -9.15 -3.88
CA LYS A 150 9.50 -10.61 -4.05
C LYS A 150 9.62 -11.39 -2.74
N SER A 151 10.30 -10.81 -1.74
CA SER A 151 10.50 -11.43 -0.43
C SER A 151 9.59 -10.79 0.62
N PHE A 152 9.21 -11.58 1.63
CA PHE A 152 8.50 -11.07 2.80
C PHE A 152 9.37 -10.11 3.61
N ASP A 153 10.67 -10.42 3.74
CA ASP A 153 11.60 -9.65 4.55
C ASP A 153 11.76 -8.22 4.02
N ASP A 154 11.80 -8.03 2.70
CA ASP A 154 11.83 -6.70 2.08
C ASP A 154 10.54 -5.90 2.31
N VAL A 155 9.38 -6.55 2.17
CA VAL A 155 8.09 -5.92 2.48
C VAL A 155 8.08 -5.45 3.93
N TRP A 156 8.45 -6.34 4.84
CA TRP A 156 8.47 -6.05 6.27
C TRP A 156 9.45 -4.94 6.60
N ARG A 157 10.66 -4.97 6.02
CA ARG A 157 11.69 -3.95 6.20
C ARG A 157 11.20 -2.56 5.80
N LEU A 158 10.51 -2.43 4.66
CA LEU A 158 9.90 -1.16 4.27
C LEU A 158 8.80 -0.73 5.26
N TRP A 159 7.94 -1.66 5.67
CA TRP A 159 6.85 -1.38 6.59
C TRP A 159 7.35 -0.89 7.95
N GLU A 160 8.41 -1.46 8.48
CA GLU A 160 9.06 -0.98 9.71
C GLU A 160 9.46 0.50 9.59
N VAL A 161 10.08 0.89 8.48
CA VAL A 161 10.48 2.28 8.24
C VAL A 161 9.27 3.19 8.11
N LEU A 162 8.26 2.80 7.34
CA LEU A 162 7.02 3.58 7.20
C LEU A 162 6.34 3.80 8.56
N LEU A 163 6.32 2.79 9.43
CA LEU A 163 5.75 2.86 10.79
C LEU A 163 6.50 3.84 11.70
N THR A 164 7.79 4.10 11.46
CA THR A 164 8.53 5.11 12.23
C THR A 164 8.09 6.54 11.95
N GLY A 165 7.48 6.79 10.78
CA GLY A 165 7.17 8.13 10.30
C GLY A 165 8.42 9.00 10.09
N LYS A 166 9.57 8.37 9.83
CA LYS A 166 10.86 9.03 9.55
C LYS A 166 11.32 8.72 8.11
N PRO A 167 12.09 9.64 7.48
CA PRO A 167 12.46 10.96 7.98
C PRO A 167 11.29 11.97 8.03
N CYS A 168 10.19 11.71 7.32
CA CYS A 168 8.98 12.52 7.35
C CYS A 168 7.71 11.65 7.44
N ARG A 169 6.59 12.24 7.85
CA ARG A 169 5.31 11.52 8.05
C ARG A 169 4.76 10.90 6.76
N ASN A 170 5.06 11.49 5.60
CA ASN A 170 4.54 11.05 4.30
C ASN A 170 5.61 10.39 3.42
N PHE A 171 6.53 9.65 4.05
CA PHE A 171 7.67 9.02 3.38
C PHE A 171 7.27 8.10 2.21
N GLN A 172 6.07 7.51 2.25
CA GLN A 172 5.52 6.67 1.17
C GLN A 172 5.57 7.33 -0.22
N VAL A 173 5.40 8.66 -0.31
CA VAL A 173 5.42 9.34 -1.61
C VAL A 173 6.85 9.44 -2.16
N LEU A 174 7.85 9.54 -1.28
CA LEU A 174 9.26 9.52 -1.67
C LEU A 174 9.70 8.12 -2.10
N VAL A 175 9.15 7.08 -1.46
CA VAL A 175 9.31 5.67 -1.88
C VAL A 175 8.73 5.47 -3.29
N ALA A 176 7.50 5.93 -3.54
CA ALA A 176 6.88 5.84 -4.85
C ALA A 176 7.68 6.56 -5.95
N TYR A 177 8.16 7.78 -5.66
CA TYR A 177 9.00 8.52 -6.60
C TYR A 177 10.34 7.81 -6.86
N SER A 178 10.95 7.22 -5.84
CA SER A 178 12.21 6.48 -5.98
C SER A 178 12.04 5.23 -6.83
N LEU A 179 10.93 4.48 -6.68
CA LEU A 179 10.59 3.38 -7.58
C LEU A 179 10.45 3.84 -9.03
N LEU A 180 9.75 4.95 -9.27
CA LEU A 180 9.62 5.50 -10.63
C LEU A 180 10.97 5.88 -11.24
N ARG A 181 11.90 6.41 -10.42
CA ARG A 181 13.26 6.74 -10.89
C ARG A 181 14.02 5.52 -11.37
N MET A 182 13.81 4.34 -10.76
CA MET A 182 14.50 3.10 -11.14
C MET A 182 14.09 2.61 -12.54
N VAL A 183 12.83 2.84 -12.94
CA VAL A 183 12.31 2.45 -14.27
C VAL A 183 12.25 3.60 -15.28
N ARG A 184 12.66 4.81 -14.88
CA ARG A 184 12.47 6.04 -15.64
C ARG A 184 12.96 5.96 -17.08
N GLU A 185 14.19 5.47 -17.28
CA GLU A 185 14.79 5.40 -18.62
C GLU A 185 13.98 4.47 -19.53
N GLN A 186 13.59 3.31 -19.01
CA GLN A 186 12.76 2.36 -19.73
C GLN A 186 11.40 2.96 -20.07
N VAL A 187 10.73 3.61 -19.11
CA VAL A 187 9.42 4.24 -19.31
C VAL A 187 9.47 5.29 -20.41
N LEU A 188 10.53 6.09 -20.47
CA LEU A 188 10.71 7.11 -21.51
C LEU A 188 11.01 6.49 -22.87
N GLN A 189 11.90 5.50 -22.94
CA GLN A 189 12.31 4.85 -24.20
C GLN A 189 11.18 4.05 -24.83
N GLU A 190 10.46 3.28 -24.03
CA GLU A 190 9.35 2.42 -24.48
C GLU A 190 8.01 3.17 -24.53
N SER A 191 8.00 4.44 -24.12
CA SER A 191 6.82 5.29 -24.09
C SER A 191 5.68 4.69 -23.24
N MET A 192 6.02 4.14 -22.07
CA MET A 192 5.07 3.44 -21.19
C MET A 192 4.04 4.39 -20.57
N ALA A 193 2.89 3.83 -20.18
CA ALA A 193 1.85 4.53 -19.44
C ALA A 193 1.28 3.63 -18.33
N GLY A 194 0.79 4.25 -17.26
CA GLY A 194 -0.02 3.63 -16.23
C GLY A 194 0.34 2.20 -15.82
N ASP A 195 -0.43 1.21 -16.29
CA ASP A 195 -0.25 -0.22 -15.97
C ASP A 195 1.09 -0.79 -16.45
N ASP A 196 1.64 -0.29 -17.56
CA ASP A 196 2.97 -0.69 -18.05
C ASP A 196 4.06 -0.25 -17.08
N ILE A 197 3.91 0.93 -16.46
CA ILE A 197 4.83 1.44 -15.45
C ILE A 197 4.74 0.59 -14.18
N LEU A 198 3.52 0.26 -13.74
CA LEU A 198 3.31 -0.66 -12.62
C LEU A 198 3.97 -2.02 -12.89
N MET A 199 3.78 -2.56 -14.09
CA MET A 199 4.36 -3.82 -14.49
C MET A 199 5.89 -3.74 -14.47
N ALA A 200 6.48 -2.72 -15.09
CA ALA A 200 7.92 -2.50 -15.13
C ALA A 200 8.53 -2.49 -13.71
N CYS A 201 7.92 -1.73 -12.78
CA CYS A 201 8.35 -1.70 -11.39
C CYS A 201 8.20 -3.06 -10.69
N ASN A 202 7.08 -3.76 -10.89
CA ASN A 202 6.85 -5.09 -10.27
C ASN A 202 7.77 -6.17 -10.86
N THR A 203 8.35 -5.94 -12.04
CA THR A 203 9.31 -6.83 -12.68
C THR A 203 10.77 -6.49 -12.39
N LEU A 204 11.04 -5.45 -11.58
CA LEU A 204 12.40 -5.19 -11.09
C LEU A 204 12.95 -6.44 -10.41
N VAL A 205 14.08 -6.91 -10.95
CA VAL A 205 14.82 -8.04 -10.40
C VAL A 205 15.65 -7.53 -9.23
N ASP A 206 15.66 -8.26 -8.12
CA ASP A 206 16.48 -7.96 -6.93
C ASP A 206 16.24 -6.57 -6.32
N LEU A 207 14.99 -6.08 -6.33
CA LEU A 207 14.64 -4.87 -5.59
C LEU A 207 14.85 -5.09 -4.08
N ASP A 208 15.93 -4.53 -3.55
CA ASP A 208 16.26 -4.52 -2.13
C ASP A 208 15.56 -3.38 -1.39
N ALA A 209 14.97 -3.67 -0.23
CA ALA A 209 14.24 -2.67 0.54
C ALA A 209 15.14 -1.55 1.06
N ASP A 210 16.34 -1.86 1.56
CA ASP A 210 17.25 -0.86 2.12
C ASP A 210 17.80 0.07 1.03
N GLU A 211 18.06 -0.45 -0.18
CA GLU A 211 18.39 0.38 -1.34
C GLU A 211 17.28 1.36 -1.69
N LEU A 212 16.03 0.88 -1.75
CA LEU A 212 14.88 1.74 -2.04
C LEU A 212 14.66 2.80 -0.94
N ILE A 213 14.76 2.39 0.33
CA ILE A 213 14.67 3.30 1.48
C ILE A 213 15.78 4.36 1.42
N SER A 214 17.00 3.96 1.09
CA SER A 214 18.15 4.87 0.94
C SER A 214 17.92 5.87 -0.19
N ALA A 215 17.46 5.42 -1.36
CA ALA A 215 17.09 6.29 -2.47
C ALA A 215 16.02 7.32 -2.08
N ALA A 216 14.98 6.89 -1.36
CA ALA A 216 13.93 7.79 -0.87
C ALA A 216 14.44 8.79 0.17
N CYS A 217 15.37 8.39 1.04
CA CYS A 217 16.05 9.31 1.97
C CYS A 217 16.90 10.35 1.23
N LEU A 218 17.56 9.98 0.14
CA LEU A 218 18.32 10.93 -0.69
C LEU A 218 17.40 11.96 -1.36
N VAL A 219 16.24 11.53 -1.85
CA VAL A 219 15.22 12.47 -2.38
C VAL A 219 14.76 13.43 -1.29
N TYR A 220 14.52 12.95 -0.06
CA TYR A 220 14.17 13.82 1.06
C TYR A 220 15.27 14.87 1.35
N ALA A 221 16.53 14.43 1.39
CA ALA A 221 17.67 15.32 1.62
C ALA A 221 17.82 16.37 0.49
N GLU A 222 17.55 15.99 -0.76
CA GLU A 222 17.53 16.90 -1.90
C GLU A 222 16.42 17.96 -1.75
N LEU A 223 15.22 17.56 -1.31
CA LEU A 223 14.11 18.51 -1.08
C LEU A 223 14.47 19.56 -0.02
N ILE A 224 15.12 19.17 1.07
CA ILE A 224 15.51 20.12 2.13
C ILE A 224 16.48 21.20 1.62
N GLN A 225 17.27 20.90 0.59
CA GLN A 225 18.28 21.81 0.04
C GLN A 225 17.73 22.73 -1.06
N LYS A 226 16.51 22.50 -1.55
CA LYS A 226 15.89 23.29 -2.63
C LYS A 226 14.84 24.25 -2.09
N ASP A 227 14.53 25.28 -2.88
CA ASP A 227 13.34 26.09 -2.63
C ASP A 227 12.10 25.35 -3.12
N VAL A 228 11.56 24.50 -2.25
CA VAL A 228 10.43 23.62 -2.55
C VAL A 228 9.11 24.43 -2.56
N PRO A 229 8.19 24.17 -3.50
CA PRO A 229 6.85 24.76 -3.48
C PRO A 229 6.09 24.50 -2.17
N GLN A 230 5.26 25.46 -1.73
CA GLN A 230 4.55 25.37 -0.44
C GLN A 230 3.78 24.06 -0.23
N PRO A 231 3.03 23.51 -1.21
CA PRO A 231 2.30 22.26 -1.01
C PRO A 231 3.21 21.06 -0.67
N LEU A 232 4.42 21.02 -1.26
CA LEU A 232 5.40 19.97 -1.00
C LEU A 232 6.14 20.22 0.33
N LYS A 233 6.38 21.49 0.70
CA LYS A 233 6.87 21.85 2.04
C LYS A 233 5.90 21.36 3.12
N ASP A 234 4.63 21.76 3.07
CA ASP A 234 3.61 21.38 4.07
C ASP A 234 3.41 19.86 4.17
N PHE A 235 3.71 19.14 3.09
CA PHE A 235 3.52 17.70 3.03
C PHE A 235 4.74 16.90 3.53
N PHE A 236 5.96 17.39 3.33
CA PHE A 236 7.19 16.65 3.66
C PHE A 236 8.05 17.26 4.79
N LEU A 237 8.03 18.58 4.97
CA LEU A 237 8.94 19.34 5.85
C LEU A 237 8.21 19.91 7.06
#